data_AF-A0A1B0D912-F1
#
_entry.id   AF-A0A1B0D912-F1
#
_cell.length_a   1.000
_cell.length_b   1.000
_cell.length_c   1.000
_cell.angle_alpha   90.00
_cell.angle_beta   90.00
_cell.angle_gamma   90.00
#
_symmetry.space_group_name_H-M   'P 1'
#
loop_
_entity.id
_entity.type
_entity.pdbx_description
1 polymer ?
#
loop_
_entity_poly.entity_id
_entity_poly.type
_entity_poly.pdbx_seq_one_letter_code
_entity_poly.pdbx_strand_id
1 'polypeptide(L)'
;MHLNADISSALQQIEAIKKVVDESDDPKLQQATSDELKLILDILTDPVFRNIVQVQDSLAELNTQIAKHPSILAGDFDITASGDLVLTVPATPELYAEYPDEQRVPSAQLSPRDSVSPSTVAHNFNSLSGPIGSVSDQILSMESHQ
;
A
#
# COMPACT_ATOMS: atom_id res chain seq x y z
N MET A 1 -15.13 -3.51 -6.56
CA MET A 1 -16.59 -3.46 -6.85
C MET A 1 -17.10 -2.15 -6.27
N HIS A 2 -18.05 -1.48 -6.91
CA HIS A 2 -18.61 -0.22 -6.42
C HIS A 2 -20.04 -0.48 -5.96
N LEU A 3 -20.17 -1.01 -4.74
CA LEU A 3 -21.44 -1.49 -4.20
C LEU A 3 -22.48 -0.36 -4.11
N ASN A 4 -22.05 0.88 -3.91
CA ASN A 4 -22.97 2.03 -3.93
C ASN A 4 -23.65 2.26 -5.30
N ALA A 5 -22.92 2.00 -6.41
CA ALA A 5 -23.50 2.04 -7.75
C ALA A 5 -24.48 0.88 -7.97
N ASP A 6 -24.12 -0.31 -7.47
CA ASP A 6 -24.97 -1.49 -7.56
C ASP A 6 -26.29 -1.31 -6.78
N ILE A 7 -26.26 -0.68 -5.60
CA ILE A 7 -27.47 -0.32 -4.83
C ILE A 7 -28.38 0.63 -5.61
N SER A 8 -27.79 1.64 -6.26
CA SER A 8 -28.56 2.60 -7.06
C SER A 8 -29.25 1.90 -8.24
N SER A 9 -28.57 0.95 -8.88
CA SER A 9 -29.17 0.12 -9.93
C SER A 9 -30.26 -0.80 -9.38
N ALA A 10 -30.03 -1.44 -8.22
CA ALA A 10 -31.01 -2.32 -7.59
C ALA A 10 -32.30 -1.57 -7.23
N LEU A 11 -32.20 -0.35 -6.70
CA LEU A 11 -33.36 0.49 -6.40
C LEU A 11 -34.20 0.78 -7.64
N GLN A 12 -33.57 1.14 -8.75
CA GLN A 12 -34.26 1.37 -10.03
C GLN A 12 -34.98 0.11 -10.52
N GLN A 13 -34.34 -1.06 -10.39
CA GLN A 13 -34.93 -2.33 -10.79
C GLN A 13 -36.13 -2.70 -9.90
N ILE A 14 -36.02 -2.49 -8.59
CA ILE A 14 -37.10 -2.76 -7.62
C ILE A 14 -38.30 -1.84 -7.89
N GLU A 15 -38.07 -0.56 -8.17
CA GLU A 15 -39.15 0.37 -8.54
C GLU A 15 -39.85 -0.05 -9.83
N ALA A 16 -39.09 -0.49 -10.84
CA ALA A 16 -39.64 -1.01 -12.08
C ALA A 16 -40.49 -2.27 -11.85
N ILE A 17 -39.98 -3.22 -11.05
CA ILE A 17 -40.71 -4.46 -10.70
C ILE A 17 -41.99 -4.13 -9.92
N LYS A 18 -41.90 -3.27 -8.91
CA LYS A 18 -43.05 -2.82 -8.11
C LYS A 18 -44.14 -2.24 -9.02
N LYS A 19 -43.77 -1.38 -9.97
CA LYS A 19 -44.71 -0.81 -10.92
C LYS A 19 -45.41 -1.89 -11.76
N VAL A 20 -44.67 -2.86 -12.27
CA VAL A 20 -45.24 -3.97 -13.06
C VAL A 20 -46.20 -4.82 -12.23
N VAL A 21 -45.89 -5.08 -10.96
CA VAL A 21 -46.76 -5.83 -10.03
C VAL A 21 -48.03 -5.05 -9.70
N ASP A 22 -47.91 -3.74 -9.46
CA ASP A 22 -49.05 -2.86 -9.22
C ASP A 22 -49.99 -2.80 -10.44
N GLU A 23 -49.44 -2.85 -11.66
CA GLU A 23 -50.16 -2.84 -12.93
C GLU A 23 -50.71 -4.22 -13.36
N SER A 24 -50.32 -5.33 -12.72
CA SER A 24 -50.64 -6.68 -13.21
C SER A 24 -52.07 -7.17 -12.92
N ASP A 25 -52.90 -6.37 -12.22
CA ASP A 25 -54.26 -6.72 -11.77
C ASP A 25 -54.36 -8.12 -11.08
N ASP A 26 -53.25 -8.62 -10.50
CA ASP A 26 -53.20 -9.90 -9.79
C ASP A 26 -53.07 -9.67 -8.27
N PRO A 27 -54.18 -9.75 -7.51
CA PRO A 27 -54.17 -9.47 -6.08
C PRO A 27 -53.37 -10.49 -5.28
N LYS A 28 -53.20 -11.73 -5.77
CA LYS A 28 -52.38 -12.74 -5.09
C LYS A 28 -50.90 -12.43 -5.24
N LEU A 29 -50.48 -12.02 -6.45
CA LEU A 29 -49.11 -11.58 -6.70
C LEU A 29 -48.76 -10.36 -5.86
N GLN A 30 -49.65 -9.36 -5.82
CA GLN A 30 -49.46 -8.15 -5.02
C GLN A 30 -49.33 -8.46 -3.53
N GLN A 31 -50.23 -9.30 -2.99
CA GLN A 31 -50.20 -9.66 -1.58
C GLN A 31 -48.94 -10.47 -1.19
N ALA A 32 -48.39 -11.25 -2.13
CA ALA A 32 -47.21 -12.08 -1.90
C ALA A 32 -45.86 -11.36 -2.13
N THR A 33 -45.87 -10.10 -2.59
CA THR A 33 -44.64 -9.40 -2.96
C THR A 33 -44.55 -7.96 -2.44
N SER A 34 -45.67 -7.31 -2.13
CA SER A 34 -45.71 -5.90 -1.72
C SER A 34 -44.87 -5.64 -0.45
N ASP A 35 -45.00 -6.50 0.56
CA ASP A 35 -44.30 -6.34 1.83
C ASP A 35 -42.79 -6.62 1.67
N GLU A 36 -42.42 -7.62 0.86
CA GLU A 36 -41.02 -7.94 0.57
C GLU A 36 -40.33 -6.83 -0.24
N LEU A 37 -40.98 -6.33 -1.30
CA LEU A 37 -40.44 -5.23 -2.10
C LEU A 37 -40.26 -3.97 -1.25
N LYS A 38 -41.23 -3.69 -0.36
CA LYS A 38 -41.13 -2.60 0.60
C LYS A 38 -39.97 -2.79 1.58
N LEU A 39 -39.82 -3.99 2.15
CA LEU A 39 -38.71 -4.30 3.06
C LEU A 39 -37.35 -4.09 2.39
N ILE A 40 -37.17 -4.58 1.17
CA ILE A 40 -35.91 -4.42 0.44
C ILE A 40 -35.66 -2.94 0.16
N LEU A 41 -36.67 -2.19 -0.25
CA LEU A 41 -36.55 -0.75 -0.47
C LEU A 41 -36.15 -0.01 0.82
N ASP A 42 -36.80 -0.34 1.93
CA ASP A 42 -36.53 0.26 3.24
C ASP A 42 -35.08 -0.03 3.69
N ILE A 43 -34.55 -1.24 3.43
CA ILE A 43 -33.14 -1.59 3.71
C ILE A 43 -32.18 -0.83 2.79
N LEU A 44 -32.43 -0.80 1.47
CA LEU A 44 -31.52 -0.16 0.51
C LEU A 44 -31.52 1.37 0.59
N THR A 45 -32.55 1.96 1.22
CA THR A 45 -32.63 3.40 1.50
C THR A 45 -32.18 3.77 2.91
N ASP A 46 -31.98 2.78 3.78
CA ASP A 46 -31.53 3.00 5.16
C ASP A 46 -30.13 3.66 5.18
N PRO A 47 -29.98 4.81 5.87
CA PRO A 47 -28.72 5.54 5.88
C PRO A 47 -27.59 4.78 6.60
N VAL A 48 -27.92 3.90 7.56
CA VAL A 48 -26.92 3.09 8.26
C VAL A 48 -26.39 2.00 7.33
N PHE A 49 -27.28 1.30 6.63
CA PHE A 49 -26.90 0.32 5.61
C PHE A 49 -26.06 0.97 4.51
N ARG A 50 -26.45 2.16 4.02
CA ARG A 50 -25.67 2.91 3.02
C ARG A 50 -24.28 3.27 3.52
N ASN A 51 -24.15 3.69 4.78
CA ASN A 51 -22.85 3.99 5.35
C ASN A 51 -21.99 2.72 5.47
N ILE A 52 -22.55 1.61 5.93
CA ILE A 52 -21.85 0.30 5.99
C ILE A 52 -21.29 -0.07 4.61
N VAL A 53 -22.10 0.08 3.56
CA VAL A 53 -21.70 -0.23 2.19
C VAL A 53 -20.61 0.73 1.70
N GLN A 54 -20.71 2.03 1.99
CA GLN A 54 -19.67 3.01 1.66
C GLN A 54 -18.34 2.67 2.33
N VAL A 55 -18.36 2.27 3.61
CA VAL A 55 -17.15 1.81 4.32
C VAL A 55 -16.58 0.56 3.67
N GLN A 56 -17.41 -0.39 3.24
CA GLN A 56 -16.92 -1.58 2.52
C GLN A 56 -16.22 -1.22 1.20
N ASP A 57 -16.79 -0.31 0.42
CA ASP A 57 -16.17 0.17 -0.82
C ASP A 57 -14.82 0.84 -0.53
N SER A 58 -14.76 1.70 0.50
CA SER A 58 -13.52 2.34 0.97
C SER A 58 -12.45 1.34 1.42
N LEU A 59 -12.83 0.27 2.13
CA LEU A 59 -11.90 -0.79 2.52
C LEU A 59 -11.38 -1.59 1.33
N ALA A 60 -12.23 -1.87 0.35
CA ALA A 60 -11.81 -2.55 -0.89
C ALA A 60 -10.85 -1.66 -1.71
N GLU A 61 -11.10 -0.36 -1.75
CA GLU A 61 -10.20 0.62 -2.35
C GLU A 61 -8.85 0.65 -1.61
N LEU A 62 -8.86 0.79 -0.29
CA LEU A 62 -7.65 0.80 0.53
C LEU A 62 -6.81 -0.46 0.32
N ASN A 63 -7.44 -1.65 0.30
CA ASN A 63 -6.75 -2.91 0.04
C ASN A 63 -6.07 -2.91 -1.35
N THR A 64 -6.75 -2.35 -2.34
CA THR A 64 -6.18 -2.16 -3.69
C THR A 64 -4.98 -1.21 -3.67
N GLN A 65 -5.03 -0.15 -2.86
CA GLN A 65 -3.93 0.81 -2.74
C GLN A 65 -2.73 0.24 -1.99
N ILE A 66 -2.94 -0.50 -0.89
CA ILE A 66 -1.85 -1.18 -0.15
C ILE A 66 -1.14 -2.19 -1.04
N ALA A 67 -1.88 -2.95 -1.85
CA ALA A 67 -1.29 -3.89 -2.79
C ALA A 67 -0.40 -3.21 -3.85
N LYS A 68 -0.71 -1.95 -4.22
CA LYS A 68 0.08 -1.15 -5.17
C LYS A 68 1.22 -0.39 -4.49
N HIS A 69 1.04 0.00 -3.24
CA HIS A 69 1.95 0.85 -2.48
C HIS A 69 2.18 0.22 -1.09
N PRO A 70 3.09 -0.78 -0.97
CA PRO A 70 3.38 -1.45 0.30
C PRO A 70 4.02 -0.54 1.35
N SER A 71 4.36 0.71 0.99
CA SER A 71 4.84 1.75 1.90
C SER A 71 3.72 2.46 2.67
N ILE A 72 2.44 2.22 2.33
CA ILE A 72 1.30 2.77 3.08
C ILE A 72 1.33 2.20 4.50
N LEU A 73 1.42 3.08 5.49
CA LEU A 73 1.36 2.77 6.90
C LEU A 73 -0.04 3.01 7.45
N ALA A 74 -0.31 2.46 8.64
CA ALA A 74 -1.59 2.62 9.33
C ALA A 74 -1.96 4.09 9.63
N GLY A 75 -0.98 5.01 9.67
CA GLY A 75 -1.22 6.44 9.87
C GLY A 75 -1.47 7.22 8.58
N ASP A 76 -1.31 6.59 7.41
CA ASP A 76 -1.44 7.26 6.11
C ASP A 76 -2.86 7.21 5.55
N PHE A 77 -3.82 6.60 6.25
CA PHE A 77 -5.20 6.55 5.81
C PHE A 77 -6.17 6.70 6.98
N ASP A 78 -7.37 7.19 6.68
CA ASP A 78 -8.50 7.24 7.60
C ASP A 78 -9.81 7.02 6.84
N ILE A 79 -10.88 6.69 7.57
CA ILE A 79 -12.24 6.61 7.03
C ILE A 79 -13.08 7.68 7.73
N THR A 80 -13.62 8.60 6.94
CA THR A 80 -14.46 9.68 7.47
C THR A 80 -15.76 9.15 8.07
N ALA A 81 -16.46 9.98 8.84
CA ALA A 81 -17.80 9.64 9.34
C ALA A 81 -18.83 9.37 8.23
N SER A 82 -18.60 9.90 7.03
CA SER A 82 -19.39 9.64 5.83
C SER A 82 -19.07 8.30 5.16
N GLY A 83 -18.02 7.61 5.61
CA GLY A 83 -17.54 6.35 5.06
C GLY A 83 -16.49 6.48 3.97
N ASP A 84 -16.07 7.70 3.62
CA ASP A 84 -15.08 7.95 2.55
C ASP A 84 -13.64 7.67 3.00
N LEU A 85 -12.86 7.00 2.14
CA LEU A 85 -11.43 6.78 2.33
C LEU A 85 -10.65 8.08 2.10
N VAL A 86 -9.86 8.48 3.09
CA VAL A 86 -8.92 9.59 3.01
C VAL A 86 -7.51 9.01 3.09
N LEU A 87 -6.69 9.29 2.09
CA LEU A 87 -5.28 8.92 2.08
C LEU A 87 -4.40 10.15 2.19
N THR A 88 -3.47 10.09 3.13
CA THR A 88 -2.44 11.08 3.41
C THR A 88 -1.09 10.57 2.90
N VAL A 89 -1.07 9.96 1.73
CA VAL A 89 0.16 9.51 1.09
C VAL A 89 0.69 10.69 0.27
N PRO A 90 1.99 11.03 0.37
CA PRO A 90 2.59 11.99 -0.56
C PRO A 90 2.34 11.50 -1.98
N ALA A 91 1.62 12.29 -2.79
CA ALA A 91 1.44 11.97 -4.21
C ALA A 91 2.83 11.94 -4.86
N THR A 92 3.40 10.76 -5.05
CA THR A 92 4.63 10.62 -5.82
C THR A 92 4.27 10.59 -7.30
N PRO A 93 4.56 11.67 -8.03
CA PRO A 93 5.10 11.47 -9.36
C PRO A 93 6.33 12.34 -9.70
N GLU A 94 7.06 12.94 -8.75
CA GLU A 94 8.15 13.87 -9.11
C GLU A 94 9.43 13.79 -8.24
N LEU A 95 9.65 12.73 -7.46
CA LEU A 95 10.96 12.52 -6.78
C LEU A 95 11.93 11.61 -7.57
N TYR A 96 11.46 11.08 -8.69
CA TYR A 96 12.32 10.54 -9.76
C TYR A 96 12.42 11.54 -10.92
N ALA A 97 12.40 12.85 -10.63
CA ALA A 97 13.00 13.80 -11.55
C ALA A 97 14.46 13.41 -11.66
N GLU A 98 14.79 12.69 -12.74
CA GLU A 98 16.11 12.43 -13.30
C GLU A 98 17.18 13.28 -12.61
N TYR A 99 17.83 12.75 -11.58
CA TYR A 99 19.09 13.35 -11.15
C TYR A 99 20.04 13.08 -12.31
N PRO A 100 20.53 14.11 -13.01
CA PRO A 100 21.61 13.86 -13.96
C PRO A 100 22.77 13.28 -13.14
N ASP A 101 23.29 12.13 -13.59
CA ASP A 101 24.46 11.42 -13.08
C ASP A 101 25.70 12.34 -13.05
N GLU A 102 25.74 13.32 -12.13
CA GLU A 102 26.85 14.24 -11.94
C GLU A 102 27.53 14.04 -10.57
N GLN A 103 27.48 12.82 -10.04
CA GLN A 103 28.42 12.39 -9.01
C GLN A 103 29.80 12.16 -9.64
N ARG A 104 30.44 13.23 -10.12
CA ARG A 104 31.85 13.23 -10.47
C ARG A 104 32.65 13.08 -9.18
N VAL A 105 33.06 11.84 -8.89
CA VAL A 105 34.17 11.57 -7.98
C VAL A 105 35.37 12.43 -8.41
N PRO A 106 36.11 13.09 -7.49
CA PRO A 106 37.38 13.68 -7.85
C PRO A 106 38.31 12.56 -8.32
N SER A 107 38.56 12.51 -9.63
CA SER A 107 39.58 11.63 -10.21
C SER A 107 40.92 12.03 -9.58
N ALA A 108 41.42 11.21 -8.65
CA ALA A 108 42.77 11.35 -8.14
C ALA A 108 43.72 11.37 -9.35
N GLN A 109 44.45 12.48 -9.51
CA GLN A 109 45.43 12.62 -10.57
C GLN A 109 46.54 11.59 -10.38
N LEU A 110 46.47 10.48 -11.11
CA LEU A 110 47.58 9.55 -11.25
C LEU A 110 48.61 10.21 -12.16
N SER A 111 49.70 10.71 -11.57
CA SER A 111 50.85 11.22 -12.33
C SER A 111 51.44 10.10 -13.22
N PRO A 112 51.86 10.40 -14.46
CA PRO A 112 52.55 9.44 -15.31
C PRO A 112 53.96 9.20 -14.74
N ARG A 113 54.32 7.95 -14.43
CA ARG A 113 55.71 7.58 -14.19
C ARG A 113 56.17 6.66 -15.31
N ASP A 114 57.23 7.11 -15.95
CA ASP A 114 57.81 6.58 -17.17
C ASP A 114 58.15 5.09 -17.11
N SER A 115 57.98 4.48 -18.27
CA SER A 115 58.39 3.16 -18.69
C SER A 115 59.89 2.89 -18.53
N VAL A 116 60.25 1.85 -17.78
CA VAL A 116 61.47 1.05 -18.03
C VAL A 116 61.33 -0.38 -17.48
N SER A 117 61.53 -1.37 -18.35
CA SER A 117 61.88 -2.77 -18.03
C SER A 117 63.35 -2.99 -18.42
N PRO A 118 64.01 -4.15 -18.19
CA PRO A 118 64.05 -5.05 -17.03
C PRO A 118 65.52 -5.27 -16.54
N SER A 119 65.73 -5.95 -15.38
CA SER A 119 66.80 -6.96 -15.09
C SER A 119 67.45 -6.88 -13.70
N THR A 120 67.73 -8.08 -13.19
CA THR A 120 68.85 -8.48 -12.30
C THR A 120 68.65 -8.47 -10.77
N VAL A 121 68.41 -9.69 -10.26
CA VAL A 121 68.97 -10.36 -9.06
C VAL A 121 69.80 -9.50 -8.10
N ALA A 122 69.39 -9.44 -6.82
CA ALA A 122 70.28 -9.64 -5.65
C ALA A 122 69.50 -9.62 -4.32
N HIS A 123 69.94 -10.48 -3.41
CA HIS A 123 69.48 -10.72 -2.03
C HIS A 123 69.38 -9.45 -1.14
N ASN A 124 68.51 -9.45 -0.11
CA ASN A 124 68.91 -9.70 1.29
C ASN A 124 67.76 -9.50 2.33
N PHE A 125 67.43 -10.60 3.02
CA PHE A 125 67.16 -10.80 4.47
C PHE A 125 66.36 -9.82 5.38
N ASN A 126 65.40 -10.45 6.10
CA ASN A 126 64.91 -10.25 7.48
C ASN A 126 64.32 -8.89 7.90
N SER A 127 63.12 -8.82 8.48
CA SER A 127 62.90 -9.28 9.87
C SER A 127 61.42 -9.49 10.23
N LEU A 128 61.27 -10.31 11.27
CA LEU A 128 60.13 -11.05 11.81
C LEU A 128 58.99 -10.25 12.50
N SER A 129 57.79 -10.84 12.42
CA SER A 129 56.80 -11.07 13.49
C SER A 129 55.83 -9.99 13.97
N GLY A 130 54.54 -10.28 13.78
CA GLY A 130 53.42 -9.89 14.65
C GLY A 130 52.17 -10.70 14.28
N PRO A 131 51.55 -11.50 15.18
CA PRO A 131 50.51 -12.45 14.79
C PRO A 131 49.10 -11.85 14.77
N ILE A 132 48.31 -12.39 13.85
CA ILE A 132 46.86 -12.27 13.71
C ILE A 132 46.17 -12.90 14.92
N GLY A 133 45.14 -12.25 15.46
CA GLY A 133 44.28 -12.80 16.51
C GLY A 133 42.87 -12.21 16.47
N SER A 134 41.95 -12.95 15.84
CA SER A 134 40.50 -12.78 15.83
C SER A 134 39.91 -12.95 17.24
N VAL A 135 38.95 -12.11 17.65
CA VAL A 135 37.99 -12.45 18.71
C VAL A 135 36.62 -11.89 18.35
N SER A 136 35.73 -12.80 17.95
CA SER A 136 34.28 -12.64 17.95
C SER A 136 33.71 -12.77 19.38
N ASP A 137 32.53 -12.17 19.58
CA ASP A 137 31.49 -12.54 20.56
C ASP A 137 31.78 -12.52 22.07
N GLN A 138 31.39 -11.43 22.75
CA GLN A 138 30.41 -11.49 23.85
C GLN A 138 30.03 -10.09 24.37
N ILE A 139 28.79 -9.68 24.09
CA ILE A 139 28.03 -8.73 24.90
C ILE A 139 27.12 -9.57 25.80
N LEU A 140 27.36 -9.60 27.12
CA LEU A 140 26.32 -9.73 28.14
C LEU A 140 26.86 -9.53 29.56
N SER A 141 26.58 -8.38 30.19
CA SER A 141 26.15 -8.25 31.60
C SER A 141 26.28 -6.81 32.06
N MET A 142 25.18 -6.07 31.95
CA MET A 142 24.78 -5.14 33.01
C MET A 142 23.53 -5.78 33.63
N GLU A 143 23.58 -6.18 34.90
CA GLU A 143 22.47 -6.00 35.83
C GLU A 143 22.90 -6.24 37.29
N SER A 144 22.18 -5.56 38.17
CA SER A 144 22.13 -5.51 39.64
C SER A 144 22.48 -6.78 40.44
N HIS A 145 22.94 -6.71 41.70
CA HIS A 145 22.21 -6.18 42.86
C HIS A 145 23.14 -6.03 44.08
N GLN A 146 22.79 -5.05 44.93
CA GLN A 146 22.69 -5.07 46.40
C GLN A 146 23.75 -5.81 47.24
#